data_AF-A0AA85C247-F1
#
_entry.id   AF-A0AA85C247-F1
#
_cell.length_a   1.000
_cell.length_b   1.000
_cell.length_c   1.000
_cell.angle_alpha   90.00
_cell.angle_beta   90.00
_cell.angle_gamma   90.00
#
_symmetry.space_group_name_H-M   'P 1'
#
loop_
_entity.id
_entity.type
_entity.pdbx_description
1 polymer ?
#
loop_
_entity_poly.entity_id
_entity_poly.type
_entity_poly.pdbx_seq_one_letter_code
_entity_poly.pdbx_strand_id
1 'polypeptide(L)'
;MACTKTKRRARTRTQRFTSNVFSMFNEAQISEFKEAFLMIDSTKDGVIDKHDLEDIFISLGKSPNDEYLNDMLSQAPGQINFTMFLTLFGEKMMGCDPEETILNAFACFDPEGTGVISEKTFT
;
A
#
# COMPACT_ATOMS: atom_id res chain seq x y z
N MET A 1 31.71 13.41 -44.51
CA MET A 1 30.27 13.51 -44.24
C MET A 1 29.93 12.63 -43.04
N ALA A 2 29.21 13.18 -42.07
CA ALA A 2 29.07 12.65 -40.71
C ALA A 2 28.12 11.44 -40.62
N CYS A 3 28.47 10.54 -39.70
CA CYS A 3 27.74 9.34 -39.30
C CYS A 3 26.54 9.69 -38.40
N THR A 4 25.35 9.16 -38.68
CA THR A 4 24.20 9.25 -37.78
C THR A 4 23.74 7.85 -37.36
N LYS A 5 24.17 7.42 -36.16
CA LYS A 5 23.65 6.26 -35.45
C LYS A 5 22.33 6.61 -34.77
N THR A 6 21.22 6.06 -35.24
CA THR A 6 19.90 6.21 -34.61
C THR A 6 19.85 5.37 -33.33
N LYS A 7 19.90 6.03 -32.17
CA LYS A 7 19.72 5.40 -30.84
C LYS A 7 18.29 4.87 -30.72
N ARG A 8 18.14 3.55 -30.67
CA ARG A 8 16.88 2.89 -30.28
C ARG A 8 16.61 3.22 -28.81
N ARG A 9 15.54 3.99 -28.54
CA ARG A 9 15.01 4.18 -27.18
C ARG A 9 14.49 2.83 -26.70
N ALA A 10 15.18 2.23 -25.73
CA ALA A 10 14.66 1.08 -25.00
C ALA A 10 13.40 1.54 -24.25
N ARG A 11 12.24 1.02 -24.66
CA ARG A 11 10.99 1.15 -23.91
C ARG A 11 11.19 0.37 -22.62
N THR A 12 11.33 1.06 -21.50
CA THR A 12 11.26 0.42 -20.17
C THR A 12 9.91 -0.28 -20.10
N ARG A 13 9.95 -1.60 -19.99
CA ARG A 13 8.78 -2.45 -19.81
C ARG A 13 8.21 -2.08 -18.43
N THR A 14 7.16 -1.27 -18.41
CA THR A 14 6.32 -1.08 -17.22
C THR A 14 5.98 -2.47 -16.73
N GLN A 15 6.38 -2.79 -15.49
CA GLN A 15 5.89 -4.00 -14.83
C GLN A 15 4.37 -3.97 -14.94
N ARG A 16 3.78 -5.10 -15.32
CA ARG A 16 2.33 -5.23 -15.38
C ARG A 16 1.84 -5.02 -13.94
N PHE A 17 1.33 -3.82 -13.67
CA PHE A 17 0.54 -3.53 -12.48
C PHE A 17 -0.51 -4.63 -12.39
N THR A 18 -0.53 -5.27 -11.23
CA THR A 18 -1.06 -6.60 -11.03
C THR A 18 -2.46 -6.76 -11.63
N SER A 19 -2.68 -7.89 -12.29
CA SER A 19 -3.97 -8.26 -12.87
C SER A 19 -5.05 -8.23 -11.78
N ASN A 20 -5.92 -7.22 -11.86
CA ASN A 20 -7.12 -6.99 -11.06
C ASN A 20 -6.89 -6.84 -9.54
N VAL A 21 -6.30 -5.73 -9.09
CA VAL A 21 -6.15 -5.35 -7.66
C VAL A 21 -7.44 -5.54 -6.84
N PHE A 22 -8.61 -5.32 -7.45
CA PHE A 22 -9.91 -5.54 -6.81
C PHE A 22 -10.16 -6.99 -6.42
N SER A 23 -9.48 -7.96 -7.03
CA SER A 23 -9.57 -9.38 -6.65
C SER A 23 -8.71 -9.75 -5.44
N MET A 24 -7.82 -8.86 -4.99
CA MET A 24 -7.00 -9.07 -3.79
C MET A 24 -7.78 -8.83 -2.49
N PHE A 25 -8.91 -8.13 -2.58
CA PHE A 25 -9.70 -7.71 -1.43
C PHE A 25 -11.14 -8.19 -1.58
N ASN A 26 -11.78 -8.51 -0.45
CA ASN A 26 -13.21 -8.79 -0.44
C ASN A 26 -14.03 -7.48 -0.48
N GLU A 27 -15.35 -7.58 -0.68
CA GLU A 27 -16.24 -6.42 -0.79
C GLU A 27 -16.24 -5.54 0.47
N ALA A 28 -16.14 -6.14 1.67
CA ALA A 28 -16.10 -5.40 2.92
C ALA A 28 -14.83 -4.56 3.04
N GLN A 29 -13.67 -5.15 2.72
CA GLN A 29 -12.38 -4.45 2.69
C GLN A 29 -12.39 -3.32 1.65
N ILE A 30 -12.93 -3.56 0.46
CA ILE A 30 -13.07 -2.52 -0.57
C ILE A 30 -13.95 -1.36 -0.07
N SER A 31 -15.02 -1.66 0.67
CA SER A 31 -15.89 -0.65 1.28
C SER A 31 -15.13 0.17 2.33
N GLU A 32 -14.40 -0.47 3.22
CA GLU A 32 -13.58 0.20 4.24
C GLU A 32 -12.50 1.09 3.62
N PHE A 33 -11.79 0.58 2.59
CA PHE A 33 -10.81 1.39 1.87
C PHE A 33 -11.46 2.59 1.18
N LYS A 34 -12.68 2.43 0.68
CA LYS A 34 -13.42 3.54 0.05
C LYS A 34 -13.80 4.60 1.07
N GLU A 35 -14.26 4.22 2.25
CA GLU A 35 -14.55 5.17 3.33
C GLU A 35 -13.28 5.88 3.79
N ALA A 36 -12.18 5.15 3.98
CA ALA A 36 -10.88 5.73 4.31
C ALA A 36 -10.40 6.73 3.25
N PHE A 37 -10.52 6.37 1.96
CA PHE A 37 -10.16 7.26 0.85
C PHE A 37 -10.97 8.56 0.90
N LEU A 38 -12.30 8.47 1.13
CA LEU A 38 -13.18 9.63 1.21
C LEU A 38 -12.94 10.50 2.45
N MET A 39 -12.37 9.95 3.52
CA MET A 39 -11.94 10.74 4.68
C MET A 39 -10.65 11.53 4.42
N ILE A 40 -9.79 11.02 3.53
CA ILE A 40 -8.53 11.67 3.16
C ILE A 40 -8.77 12.73 2.07
N ASP A 41 -9.53 12.40 1.03
CA ASP A 41 -9.88 13.28 -0.09
C ASP A 41 -10.86 14.38 0.38
N SER A 42 -10.33 15.45 0.97
CA SER A 42 -11.10 16.53 1.57
C SER A 42 -11.74 17.40 0.49
N THR A 43 -11.07 17.51 -0.66
CA THR A 43 -11.52 18.26 -1.83
C THR A 43 -12.59 17.54 -2.66
N LYS A 44 -12.71 16.21 -2.51
CA LYS A 44 -13.65 15.32 -3.21
C LYS A 44 -13.48 15.32 -4.72
N ASP A 45 -12.25 15.53 -5.19
CA ASP A 45 -11.93 15.48 -6.62
C ASP A 45 -11.58 14.07 -7.11
N GLY A 46 -11.53 13.10 -6.18
CA GLY A 46 -11.22 11.70 -6.44
C GLY A 46 -9.72 11.40 -6.54
N VAL A 47 -8.86 12.34 -6.15
CA VAL A 47 -7.40 12.22 -6.14
C VAL A 47 -6.85 12.76 -4.83
N ILE A 48 -6.06 11.95 -4.12
CA ILE A 48 -5.37 12.43 -2.91
C ILE A 48 -4.15 13.24 -3.34
N ASP A 49 -4.08 14.49 -2.90
CA ASP A 49 -2.95 15.38 -3.10
C ASP A 49 -2.19 15.69 -1.80
N LYS A 50 -1.23 16.62 -1.87
CA LYS A 50 -0.40 17.00 -0.71
C LYS A 50 -1.25 17.67 0.39
N HIS A 51 -2.21 18.51 0.00
CA HIS A 51 -3.06 19.26 0.92
C HIS A 51 -4.00 18.31 1.66
N ASP A 52 -4.60 17.35 0.95
CA ASP A 52 -5.42 16.30 1.56
C ASP A 52 -4.64 15.52 2.63
N LEU A 53 -3.38 15.15 2.33
CA LEU A 53 -2.52 14.48 3.31
C LEU A 53 -2.18 15.38 4.50
N GLU A 54 -1.87 16.65 4.26
CA GLU A 54 -1.60 17.61 5.33
C GLU A 54 -2.81 17.77 6.27
N ASP A 55 -4.00 17.96 5.70
CA ASP A 55 -5.27 18.10 6.43
C ASP A 55 -5.58 16.89 7.31
N ILE A 56 -5.39 15.67 6.79
CA ILE A 56 -5.67 14.46 7.57
C ILE A 56 -4.66 14.30 8.71
N PHE A 57 -3.37 14.61 8.49
CA PHE A 57 -2.38 14.54 9.57
C PHE A 57 -2.65 15.59 10.66
N ILE A 58 -3.02 16.80 10.28
CA ILE A 58 -3.44 17.85 11.22
C ILE A 58 -4.66 17.39 12.02
N SER A 59 -5.65 16.77 11.36
CA SER A 59 -6.84 16.22 12.04
C SER A 59 -6.50 15.11 13.03
N LEU A 60 -5.40 14.38 12.81
CA LEU A 60 -4.85 13.38 13.74
C LEU A 60 -3.93 14.00 14.82
N GLY A 61 -3.82 15.32 14.88
CA GLY A 61 -2.97 16.04 15.84
C GLY A 61 -1.47 15.97 15.51
N LYS A 62 -1.11 15.63 14.26
CA LYS A 62 0.28 15.59 13.79
C LYS A 62 0.55 16.78 12.86
N SER A 63 1.80 17.27 12.88
CA SER A 63 2.28 18.27 11.93
C SER A 63 3.34 17.60 11.05
N PRO A 64 2.95 17.10 9.86
CA PRO A 64 3.91 16.49 8.94
C PRO A 64 4.76 17.59 8.31
N ASN A 65 5.99 17.27 7.91
CA ASN A 65 6.81 18.18 7.12
C ASN A 65 6.62 17.92 5.62
N ASP A 66 6.97 18.91 4.81
CA ASP A 66 6.84 18.85 3.35
C ASP A 66 7.59 17.67 2.73
N GLU A 67 8.77 17.34 3.25
CA GLU A 67 9.59 16.25 2.74
C GLU A 67 8.90 14.89 2.93
N TYR A 68 8.31 14.66 4.10
CA TYR A 68 7.56 13.44 4.39
C TYR A 68 6.32 13.30 3.52
N LEU A 69 5.56 14.38 3.31
CA LEU A 69 4.38 14.36 2.44
C LEU A 69 4.76 14.08 0.99
N ASN A 70 5.85 14.70 0.50
CA ASN A 70 6.35 14.46 -0.85
C ASN A 70 6.85 13.02 -1.01
N ASP A 71 7.51 12.46 0.00
CA ASP A 71 7.94 11.05 0.00
C ASP A 71 6.73 10.11 -0.11
N MET A 72 5.67 10.35 0.67
CA MET A 72 4.42 9.59 0.58
C MET A 72 3.81 9.64 -0.82
N LEU A 73 3.71 10.83 -1.42
CA LEU A 73 3.17 10.98 -2.78
C LEU A 73 4.05 10.29 -3.84
N SER A 74 5.37 10.27 -3.64
CA SER A 74 6.32 9.67 -4.58
C SER A 74 6.23 8.14 -4.66
N GLN A 75 5.58 7.49 -3.68
CA GLN A 75 5.34 6.04 -3.71
C GLN A 75 4.37 5.65 -4.83
N ALA A 76 3.53 6.58 -5.29
CA ALA A 76 2.65 6.36 -6.42
C ALA A 76 3.35 6.77 -7.74
N PRO A 77 3.29 5.95 -8.80
CA PRO A 77 3.84 6.30 -10.11
C PRO A 77 3.02 7.39 -10.85
N GLY A 78 1.98 7.94 -10.23
CA GLY A 78 1.07 8.93 -10.78
C GLY A 78 0.10 9.44 -9.71
N GLN A 79 -1.01 10.05 -10.15
CA GLN A 79 -2.06 10.53 -9.23
C GLN A 79 -2.64 9.41 -8.38
N ILE A 80 -2.84 9.69 -7.09
CA ILE A 80 -3.41 8.74 -6.13
C ILE A 80 -4.93 8.81 -6.20
N ASN A 81 -5.49 8.24 -7.26
CA ASN A 81 -6.91 7.94 -7.32
C ASN A 81 -7.24 6.66 -6.53
N PHE A 82 -8.53 6.36 -6.36
CA PHE A 82 -8.95 5.19 -5.56
C PHE A 82 -8.35 3.86 -6.04
N THR A 83 -8.21 3.65 -7.35
CA THR A 83 -7.60 2.42 -7.88
C THR A 83 -6.10 2.34 -7.57
N MET A 84 -5.39 3.46 -7.65
CA MET A 84 -3.99 3.54 -7.27
C MET A 84 -3.81 3.32 -5.77
N PHE A 85 -4.67 3.92 -4.95
CA PHE A 85 -4.72 3.73 -3.51
C PHE A 85 -4.85 2.25 -3.14
N LEU A 86 -5.83 1.54 -3.72
CA LEU A 86 -5.96 0.08 -3.51
C LEU A 86 -4.71 -0.69 -3.94
N THR A 87 -4.00 -0.25 -4.97
CA THR A 87 -2.81 -0.97 -5.42
C THR A 87 -1.63 -0.76 -4.49
N LEU A 88 -1.43 0.46 -3.97
CA LEU A 88 -0.40 0.70 -2.95
C LEU A 88 -0.65 -0.16 -1.71
N PHE A 89 -1.90 -0.26 -1.25
CA PHE A 89 -2.27 -1.14 -0.15
C PHE A 89 -2.12 -2.61 -0.50
N GLY A 90 -2.54 -3.02 -1.71
CA GLY A 90 -2.42 -4.39 -2.19
C GLY A 90 -0.97 -4.86 -2.25
N GLU A 91 -0.07 -4.03 -2.76
CA GLU A 91 1.37 -4.32 -2.80
C GLU A 91 1.98 -4.43 -1.40
N LYS A 92 1.55 -3.57 -0.47
CA LYS A 92 2.06 -3.58 0.91
C LYS A 92 1.53 -4.77 1.73
N MET A 93 0.31 -5.23 1.45
CA MET A 93 -0.32 -6.35 2.14
C MET A 93 -0.11 -7.70 1.44
N MET A 94 0.42 -7.71 0.21
CA MET A 94 0.75 -8.94 -0.51
C MET A 94 1.83 -9.71 0.26
N GLY A 95 1.47 -10.89 0.74
CA GLY A 95 2.36 -11.77 1.50
C GLY A 95 2.10 -11.80 3.02
N CYS A 96 1.11 -11.07 3.52
CA CYS A 96 0.59 -11.28 4.87
C CYS A 96 -0.51 -12.35 4.85
N ASP A 97 -0.34 -13.41 5.61
CA ASP A 97 -1.40 -14.40 5.83
C ASP A 97 -2.47 -13.85 6.78
N PRO A 98 -3.73 -14.33 6.69
CA PRO A 98 -4.77 -13.96 7.64
C PRO A 98 -4.34 -14.24 9.09
N GLU A 99 -4.79 -13.41 10.04
CA GLU A 99 -4.45 -13.55 11.47
C GLU A 99 -4.70 -14.98 11.97
N GLU A 100 -5.83 -15.58 11.62
CA GLU A 100 -6.15 -16.98 11.98
C GLU A 100 -5.12 -17.98 11.45
N THR A 101 -4.63 -17.79 10.22
CA THR A 101 -3.61 -18.68 9.64
C THR A 101 -2.29 -18.55 10.38
N ILE A 102 -1.90 -17.32 10.72
CA ILE A 102 -0.70 -17.04 11.51
C ILE A 102 -0.83 -17.64 12.91
N LEU A 103 -1.96 -17.44 13.58
CA LEU A 103 -2.24 -17.99 14.92
C LEU A 103 -2.23 -19.52 14.91
N ASN A 104 -2.85 -20.16 13.92
CA ASN A 104 -2.84 -21.61 13.78
C ASN A 104 -1.44 -22.17 13.54
N ALA A 105 -0.61 -21.47 12.75
CA ALA A 105 0.78 -21.86 12.55
C ALA A 105 1.59 -21.77 13.86
N PHE A 106 1.36 -20.74 14.68
CA PHE A 106 2.00 -20.62 16.00
C PHE A 106 1.48 -21.62 17.03
N ALA A 107 0.20 -21.98 16.98
CA ALA A 107 -0.38 -22.99 17.88
C ALA A 107 0.32 -24.35 17.76
N CYS A 108 0.89 -24.69 16.60
CA CYS A 108 1.70 -25.91 16.44
C CYS A 108 2.94 -25.97 17.34
N PHE A 109 3.44 -24.82 17.82
CA PHE A 109 4.62 -24.69 18.67
C PHE A 109 4.27 -24.40 20.15
N ASP A 110 2.99 -24.23 20.46
CA ASP A 110 2.47 -23.97 21.81
C ASP A 110 1.32 -24.94 22.14
N PRO A 111 1.61 -26.24 22.30
CA PRO A 111 0.58 -27.26 22.56
C PRO A 111 -0.18 -27.05 23.88
N GLU A 112 0.42 -26.31 24.82
CA GLU A 112 -0.18 -25.99 26.12
C GLU A 112 -1.04 -24.71 26.07
N GLY A 113 -1.10 -24.01 24.92
CA GLY A 113 -1.92 -22.81 24.73
C GLY A 113 -1.53 -21.65 25.67
N THR A 114 -0.25 -21.55 26.01
CA THR A 114 0.27 -20.52 26.91
C THR A 114 0.24 -19.12 26.29
N GLY A 115 0.12 -19.02 24.97
CA GLY A 115 0.21 -17.78 24.19
C GLY A 115 1.63 -17.25 24.06
N VAL A 116 2.65 -18.01 24.49
CA VAL A 116 4.06 -17.60 24.49
C VAL A 116 4.93 -18.75 24.01
N ILE A 117 5.68 -18.53 22.93
CA ILE A 117 6.63 -19.52 22.42
C ILE A 117 8.04 -19.05 22.71
N SER A 118 8.83 -19.89 23.37
CA SER A 118 10.22 -19.57 23.69
C SER A 118 11.12 -19.61 22.45
N GLU A 119 12.13 -18.75 22.37
CA GLU A 119 13.11 -18.73 21.26
C GLU A 119 13.74 -20.10 20.99
N LYS A 120 13.98 -20.88 22.07
CA LYS A 120 14.50 -22.25 22.01
C LYS A 120 13.63 -23.23 21.22
N THR A 121 12.36 -22.89 21.00
CA THR A 121 11.41 -23.71 20.23
C THR A 121 11.63 -23.54 18.72
N PHE A 122 12.23 -22.43 18.29
CA PHE A 122 12.47 -22.09 16.87
C PHE A 122 13.92 -22.29 16.42
N THR A 123 14.81 -22.72 17.32
CA THR A 123 16.23 -23.00 17.05
C THR A 123 16.50 -24.50 17.06
#